data_AF-A0A1I1ZQR9-F1
#
_entry.id   AF-A0A1I1ZQR9-F1
#
_cell.length_a   1.000
_cell.length_b   1.000
_cell.length_c   1.000
_cell.angle_alpha   90.00
_cell.angle_beta   90.00
_cell.angle_gamma   90.00
#
_symmetry.space_group_name_H-M   'P 1'
#
loop_
_entity.id
_entity.type
_entity.pdbx_description
1 polymer ?
#
loop_
_entity_poly.entity_id
_entity_poly.type
_entity_poly.pdbx_seq_one_letter_code
_entity_poly.pdbx_strand_id
1 'polypeptide(L)'
;NIVLLIAGTFMEPSAIILILAPILFPIAMQLGIDPIHLGIIMVVNMEIGLITPPTGLNLFVTSAVTGMPLTRTVRAVSPWLLVMLAFLILVTYVPFISLALPNWLGMN
;
A
#
# COMPACT_ATOMS: atom_id res chain seq x y z
N ASN A 1 -4.57 -2.47 -8.11
CA ASN A 1 -3.58 -3.17 -7.27
C ASN A 1 -2.31 -3.56 -8.00
N ILE A 2 -2.28 -4.43 -9.01
CA ILE A 2 -1.01 -4.87 -9.63
C ILE A 2 -0.11 -3.70 -10.05
N VAL A 3 -0.65 -2.72 -10.78
CA VAL A 3 0.09 -1.51 -11.18
C VAL A 3 0.60 -0.73 -9.97
N LEU A 4 -0.21 -0.60 -8.91
CA LEU A 4 0.15 0.11 -7.68
C LEU A 4 1.24 -0.63 -6.90
N LEU A 5 1.17 -1.96 -6.78
CA LEU A 5 2.19 -2.78 -6.14
C LEU A 5 3.53 -2.64 -6.85
N ILE A 6 3.53 -2.76 -8.18
CA ILE A 6 4.75 -2.62 -8.97
C ILE A 6 5.30 -1.19 -8.79
N ALA A 7 4.47 -0.17 -8.97
CA ALA A 7 4.89 1.23 -8.80
C ALA A 7 5.49 1.48 -7.40
N GLY A 8 4.82 1.01 -6.35
CA GLY A 8 5.24 1.15 -4.95
C GLY A 8 6.61 0.57 -4.65
N THR A 9 7.10 -0.38 -5.44
CA THR A 9 8.44 -0.94 -5.26
C THR A 9 9.56 -0.08 -5.84
N PHE A 10 9.31 0.95 -6.66
CA PHE A 10 10.35 1.73 -7.35
C PHE A 10 10.55 3.14 -6.84
N MET A 11 9.50 3.76 -6.30
CA MET A 11 9.50 5.18 -5.92
C MET A 11 8.86 5.38 -4.55
N GLU A 12 9.15 6.52 -3.93
CA GLU A 12 8.56 6.92 -2.66
C GLU A 12 7.02 7.14 -2.80
N PRO A 13 6.21 6.75 -1.79
CA PRO A 13 4.75 6.75 -1.88
C PRO A 13 4.12 8.06 -2.32
N SER A 14 4.62 9.19 -1.79
CA SER A 14 4.02 10.50 -2.08
C SER A 14 4.15 10.86 -3.57
N ALA A 15 5.31 10.55 -4.18
CA ALA A 15 5.53 10.77 -5.60
C ALA A 15 4.59 9.92 -6.47
N ILE A 16 4.38 8.65 -6.12
CA ILE A 16 3.50 7.75 -6.88
C ILE A 16 2.05 8.18 -6.76
N ILE A 17 1.59 8.51 -5.55
CA ILE A 17 0.22 8.97 -5.32
C ILE A 17 -0.03 10.27 -6.11
N LEU A 18 0.91 11.21 -6.10
CA LEU A 18 0.81 12.45 -6.88
C LEU A 18 0.61 12.19 -8.39
N ILE A 19 1.27 11.16 -8.93
CA ILE A 19 1.20 10.79 -10.35
C ILE A 19 -0.07 9.97 -10.66
N LEU A 20 -0.38 8.97 -9.85
CA LEU A 20 -1.43 7.99 -10.14
C LEU A 20 -2.82 8.41 -9.66
N ALA A 21 -2.92 9.18 -8.57
CA ALA A 21 -4.21 9.66 -8.06
C ALA A 21 -5.03 10.40 -9.13
N PRO A 22 -4.51 11.41 -9.86
CA PRO A 22 -5.32 12.12 -10.86
C PRO A 22 -5.77 11.22 -12.04
N ILE A 23 -5.07 10.12 -12.28
CA ILE A 23 -5.40 9.15 -13.32
C ILE A 23 -6.47 8.16 -12.82
N LEU A 24 -6.28 7.61 -11.62
CA LEU A 24 -7.13 6.57 -11.06
C LEU A 24 -8.42 7.10 -10.45
N PHE A 25 -8.40 8.30 -9.87
CA PHE A 25 -9.54 8.92 -9.22
C PHE A 25 -10.77 9.04 -10.13
N PRO A 26 -10.71 9.67 -11.33
CA PRO A 26 -11.89 9.80 -12.18
C PRO A 26 -12.44 8.44 -12.64
N ILE A 27 -11.57 7.44 -12.84
CA ILE A 27 -11.96 6.08 -13.22
C ILE A 27 -12.69 5.40 -12.06
N ALA A 28 -12.15 5.50 -10.85
CA ALA A 28 -12.75 4.94 -9.65
C ALA A 28 -14.13 5.53 -9.35
N MET A 29 -14.29 6.85 -9.50
CA MET A 29 -15.58 7.51 -9.33
C MET A 29 -16.62 7.04 -10.34
N GLN A 30 -16.24 6.82 -11.61
CA GLN A 30 -17.14 6.25 -12.63
C GLN A 30 -17.58 4.82 -12.31
N LEU A 31 -16.74 4.07 -11.60
CA LEU A 31 -17.03 2.72 -11.13
C LEU A 31 -17.82 2.70 -9.80
N GLY A 32 -18.19 3.87 -9.25
CA GLY A 32 -18.91 4.00 -7.99
C GLY A 32 -18.04 3.67 -6.76
N ILE A 33 -16.72 3.72 -6.89
CA ILE A 33 -15.79 3.50 -5.78
C ILE A 33 -15.71 4.78 -4.94
N ASP A 34 -15.85 4.60 -3.64
CA ASP A 34 -15.71 5.67 -2.65
C ASP A 34 -14.28 6.28 -2.67
N PRO A 35 -14.14 7.63 -2.66
CA PRO A 35 -12.85 8.32 -2.63
C PRO A 35 -11.92 7.90 -1.49
N ILE A 36 -12.45 7.74 -0.28
CA ILE A 36 -11.71 7.36 0.92
C ILE A 36 -11.24 5.92 0.76
N HIS A 37 -12.12 5.04 0.27
CA HIS A 37 -11.76 3.65 -0.02
C HIS A 37 -10.61 3.55 -1.01
N LEU A 38 -10.67 4.31 -2.11
CA LEU A 38 -9.60 4.38 -3.10
C LEU A 38 -8.29 4.87 -2.48
N GLY A 39 -8.34 5.95 -1.69
CA GLY A 39 -7.17 6.50 -1.00
C GLY A 39 -6.51 5.46 -0.09
N ILE A 40 -7.31 4.73 0.68
CA ILE A 40 -6.82 3.64 1.55
C ILE A 40 -6.17 2.54 0.73
N ILE A 41 -6.80 2.07 -0.36
CA ILE A 41 -6.22 1.07 -1.25
C ILE A 41 -4.86 1.56 -1.77
N MET A 42 -4.80 2.80 -2.27
CA MET A 42 -3.55 3.36 -2.79
C MET A 42 -2.45 3.37 -1.73
N VAL A 43 -2.72 3.88 -0.53
CA VAL A 43 -1.75 3.92 0.58
C VAL A 43 -1.28 2.51 0.96
N VAL A 44 -2.19 1.55 1.13
CA VAL A 44 -1.82 0.17 1.49
C VAL A 44 -0.93 -0.47 0.43
N ASN A 45 -1.21 -0.25 -0.88
CA ASN A 45 -0.32 -0.73 -1.94
C ASN A 45 1.08 -0.11 -1.85
N MET A 46 1.18 1.18 -1.50
CA MET A 46 2.47 1.87 -1.38
C MET A 46 3.28 1.36 -0.19
N GLU A 47 2.65 1.14 0.96
CA GLU A 47 3.31 0.60 2.16
C GLU A 47 3.86 -0.81 1.93
N ILE A 48 3.13 -1.64 1.18
CA ILE A 48 3.62 -2.96 0.75
C ILE A 48 4.86 -2.79 -0.14
N GLY A 49 4.87 -1.80 -1.03
CA GLY A 49 6.02 -1.46 -1.87
C GLY A 49 7.29 -1.15 -1.07
N LEU A 50 7.16 -0.41 0.04
CA LEU A 50 8.28 -0.03 0.92
C LEU A 50 8.97 -1.21 1.62
N ILE A 51 8.27 -2.33 1.77
CA ILE A 51 8.81 -3.56 2.37
C ILE A 51 9.05 -4.68 1.34
N THR A 52 8.89 -4.41 0.05
CA THR A 52 9.06 -5.38 -1.04
C THR A 52 10.29 -5.03 -1.88
N PRO A 53 11.23 -5.96 -2.11
CA PRO A 53 12.34 -5.76 -3.06
C PRO A 53 11.81 -5.47 -4.48
N PRO A 54 12.45 -4.62 -5.31
CA PRO A 54 13.88 -4.28 -5.34
C PRO A 54 14.32 -3.06 -4.51
N THR A 55 13.48 -2.02 -4.37
CA THR A 55 13.92 -0.75 -3.74
C THR A 55 13.58 -0.72 -2.25
N GLY A 56 12.53 -1.44 -1.80
CA GLY A 56 12.17 -1.73 -0.41
C GLY A 56 12.82 -0.84 0.65
N LEU A 57 12.56 0.47 0.62
CA LEU A 57 13.31 1.46 1.37
C LEU A 57 13.35 1.13 2.88
N ASN A 58 12.24 0.65 3.42
CA ASN A 58 12.15 0.28 4.83
C ASN A 58 13.04 -0.93 5.15
N LEU A 59 13.23 -1.87 4.22
CA LEU A 59 14.15 -2.99 4.37
C LEU A 59 15.61 -2.51 4.40
N PHE A 60 15.97 -1.54 3.55
CA PHE A 60 17.32 -0.95 3.53
C PHE A 60 17.60 -0.16 4.81
N VAL A 61 16.67 0.70 5.24
CA VAL A 61 16.80 1.45 6.48
C VAL A 61 16.89 0.49 7.67
N THR A 62 16.04 -0.53 7.73
CA THR A 62 16.08 -1.55 8.79
C THR A 62 17.39 -2.32 8.79
N SER A 63 17.90 -2.72 7.62
CA SER A 63 19.20 -3.38 7.49
C SER A 63 20.35 -2.49 8.00
N ALA A 64 20.33 -1.19 7.66
CA ALA A 64 21.33 -0.23 8.09
C ALA A 64 21.31 0.00 9.62
N VAL A 65 20.12 0.12 10.22
CA VAL A 65 19.96 0.35 11.66
C VAL A 65 20.28 -0.89 12.49
N THR A 66 19.89 -2.08 12.02
CA THR A 66 20.07 -3.34 12.76
C THR A 66 21.42 -4.02 12.51
N GLY A 67 22.14 -3.63 11.46
CA GLY A 67 23.34 -4.32 10.98
C GLY A 67 23.07 -5.70 10.37
N MET A 68 21.80 -6.12 10.25
CA MET A 68 21.43 -7.38 9.64
C MET A 68 21.58 -7.29 8.12
N PRO A 69 22.19 -8.29 7.45
CA PRO A 69 22.26 -8.32 5.99
C PRO A 69 20.86 -8.23 5.37
N LEU A 70 20.71 -7.45 4.29
CA LEU A 70 19.42 -7.22 3.61
C LEU A 70 18.66 -8.53 3.32
N THR A 71 19.36 -9.58 2.89
CA THR A 71 18.76 -10.89 2.60
C THR A 71 18.09 -11.53 3.82
N ARG A 72 18.68 -11.36 5.01
CA ARG A 72 18.07 -11.82 6.27
C ARG A 72 16.90 -10.93 6.68
N THR A 73 17.01 -9.61 6.50
CA THR A 73 15.92 -8.67 6.78
C THR A 73 14.69 -8.97 5.92
N VAL A 74 14.87 -9.19 4.61
CA VAL A 74 13.80 -9.58 3.68
C VAL A 74 13.14 -10.88 4.14
N ARG A 75 13.94 -11.88 4.53
CA ARG A 75 13.42 -13.16 5.01
C ARG A 75 12.68 -13.06 6.34
N ALA A 76 13.09 -12.14 7.21
CA ALA A 76 12.42 -11.88 8.47
C ALA A 76 11.06 -11.17 8.28
N VAL A 77 10.96 -10.29 7.28
CA VAL A 77 9.73 -9.54 6.97
C VAL A 77 8.77 -10.33 6.07
N SER A 78 9.23 -11.35 5.35
CA SER A 78 8.38 -12.08 4.39
C SER A 78 7.08 -12.66 4.96
N PRO A 79 6.98 -13.15 6.22
CA PRO A 79 5.69 -13.57 6.78
C PRO A 79 4.73 -12.39 6.93
N TRP A 80 5.23 -11.23 7.32
CA TRP A 80 4.45 -10.00 7.45
C TRP A 80 4.02 -9.44 6.10
N LEU A 81 4.87 -9.56 5.08
CA LEU A 81 4.52 -9.22 3.70
C LEU A 81 3.30 -10.04 3.22
N LEU A 82 3.27 -11.34 3.52
CA LEU A 82 2.12 -12.19 3.17
C LEU A 82 0.84 -11.75 3.89
N VAL A 83 0.93 -11.38 5.17
CA VAL A 83 -0.20 -10.83 5.93
C VAL A 83 -0.69 -9.52 5.30
N MET A 84 0.22 -8.63 4.90
CA MET A 84 -0.15 -7.37 4.23
C MET A 84 -0.80 -7.60 2.87
N LEU A 85 -0.35 -8.58 2.09
CA LEU A 85 -0.97 -8.95 0.81
C LEU A 85 -2.38 -9.52 1.02
N ALA A 86 -2.57 -10.36 2.04
CA ALA A 86 -3.89 -10.84 2.41
C ALA A 86 -4.80 -9.69 2.86
N PHE A 87 -4.28 -8.78 3.67
CA PHE A 87 -4.99 -7.58 4.10
C PHE A 87 -5.36 -6.69 2.91
N LEU A 88 -4.48 -6.52 1.93
CA LEU A 88 -4.77 -5.78 0.70
C LEU A 88 -5.96 -6.38 -0.06
N ILE A 89 -6.03 -7.71 -0.19
CA ILE A 89 -7.18 -8.38 -0.81
C ILE A 89 -8.46 -8.07 -0.02
N LEU A 90 -8.43 -8.23 1.30
CA LEU A 90 -9.58 -7.95 2.16
C LEU A 90 -10.05 -6.50 2.01
N VAL A 91 -9.15 -5.54 2.14
CA VAL A 91 -9.44 -4.11 1.99
C VAL A 91 -9.94 -3.80 0.59
N THR A 92 -9.45 -4.45 -0.45
CA THR A 92 -9.88 -4.18 -1.83
C THR A 92 -11.32 -4.63 -2.10
N TYR A 93 -11.71 -5.79 -1.57
CA TYR A 93 -13.01 -6.40 -1.89
C TYR A 93 -14.07 -6.19 -0.81
N VAL A 94 -13.69 -5.74 0.38
CA VAL A 94 -14.60 -5.51 1.51
C VAL A 94 -14.52 -4.03 1.93
N PRO A 95 -15.28 -3.13 1.27
CA PRO A 95 -15.26 -1.68 1.56
C PRO A 95 -15.55 -1.33 3.01
N PHE A 96 -16.31 -2.15 3.72
CA PHE A 96 -16.57 -1.99 5.14
C PHE A 96 -15.29 -1.86 5.97
N ILE A 97 -14.21 -2.59 5.63
CA ILE A 97 -12.94 -2.52 6.36
C ILE A 97 -12.34 -1.11 6.28
N SER A 98 -12.44 -0.47 5.11
CA SER A 98 -11.93 0.88 4.90
C SER A 98 -12.87 1.96 5.43
N LEU A 99 -14.18 1.75 5.30
CA LEU A 99 -15.19 2.79 5.47
C LEU A 99 -15.88 2.75 6.84
N ALA A 100 -15.80 1.66 7.60
CA ALA A 100 -16.47 1.55 8.90
C ALA A 100 -16.06 2.68 9.85
N LEU A 101 -14.76 2.95 9.98
CA LEU A 101 -14.26 4.02 10.84
C LEU A 101 -14.59 5.42 10.30
N PRO A 102 -14.33 5.76 9.02
CA PRO A 102 -14.77 7.03 8.43
C PRO A 102 -16.27 7.30 8.59
N ASN A 103 -17.12 6.30 8.33
CA ASN A 103 -18.57 6.43 8.47
C ASN A 103 -18.98 6.66 9.93
N TRP A 104 -18.33 5.97 10.88
CA TRP A 104 -18.58 6.18 12.31
C TRP A 104 -18.18 7.58 12.78
N LEU A 105 -17.14 8.15 12.19
CA LEU A 105 -16.68 9.53 12.44
C LEU A 105 -17.50 10.59 11.68
N GLY A 106 -18.45 10.20 10.82
CA GLY A 106 -19.25 11.12 10.01
C GLY A 106 -18.47 11.81 8.89
N MET A 107 -17.41 11.16 8.38
CA MET A 107 -16.52 11.69 7.34
C MET A 107 -16.97 11.38 5.90
N ASN A 108 -18.08 10.66 5.74
CA ASN A 108 -18.58 10.10 4.48
C ASN A 108 -20.04 10.50 4.24
#